data_AF-A0A939CNI4-F1
#
_entry.id   AF-A0A939CNI4-F1
#
_cell.length_a   1.000
_cell.length_b   1.000
_cell.length_c   1.000
_cell.angle_alpha   90.00
_cell.angle_beta   90.00
_cell.angle_gamma   90.00
#
_symmetry.space_group_name_H-M   'P 1'
#
loop_
_entity.id
_entity.type
_entity.pdbx_description
1 polymer ?
#
loop_
_entity_poly.entity_id
_entity_poly.type
_entity_poly.pdbx_seq_one_letter_code
_entity_poly.pdbx_strand_id
1 'polypeptide(L)'
;MQIESEPRSLAPETRGIGNTIRLTGWIAFWIQLAIGVVSVLALLFALTGRSFVQQQNTGLGIGIFWAVCGIVLLLFCLYWDFRYTRIGKALENPNLALHPSKPDTTIILRLGIIAGLVGILLTLLGASSTVLVLVAKSISQPPGVAITDPYRIIRPMDVFVAVADITGIAAHFVGTVASLWLLERVHQH
;
A
#
# COMPACT_ATOMS: atom_id res chain seq x y z
N MET A 1 56.53 20.30 0.44
CA MET A 1 55.64 19.50 1.31
C MET A 1 54.30 19.38 0.59
N GLN A 2 54.14 18.34 -0.23
CA GLN A 2 52.89 18.05 -0.93
C GLN A 2 51.97 17.33 0.06
N ILE A 3 50.81 17.92 0.36
CA ILE A 3 49.75 17.26 1.09
C ILE A 3 49.06 16.37 0.05
N GLU A 4 49.47 15.10 0.00
CA GLU A 4 48.68 14.06 -0.66
C GLU A 4 47.33 14.02 0.04
N SER A 5 46.29 14.51 -0.64
CA SER A 5 44.92 14.31 -0.21
C SER A 5 44.61 12.82 -0.31
N GLU A 6 44.68 12.12 0.82
CA GLU A 6 44.14 10.77 0.97
C GLU A 6 42.77 10.68 0.30
N PRO A 7 42.52 9.77 -0.66
CA PRO A 7 41.18 9.36 -1.02
C PRO A 7 40.62 8.54 0.14
N ARG A 8 40.25 9.25 1.21
CA ARG A 8 39.83 8.71 2.50
C ARG A 8 38.51 7.96 2.35
N SER A 9 38.59 6.63 2.21
CA SER A 9 37.71 5.60 2.80
C SER A 9 36.17 5.73 2.76
N LEU A 10 35.56 6.63 1.99
CA LEU A 10 34.08 6.83 1.92
C LEU A 10 33.33 5.78 1.07
N ALA A 11 34.06 4.96 0.30
CA ALA A 11 33.51 3.99 -0.64
C ALA A 11 32.84 2.72 -0.03
N PRO A 12 33.25 2.16 1.13
CA PRO A 12 32.62 0.96 1.69
C PRO A 12 31.28 1.25 2.37
N GLU A 13 31.15 2.36 3.10
CA GLU A 13 29.92 2.70 3.84
C GLU A 13 28.76 3.07 2.89
N THR A 14 29.04 3.86 1.84
CA THR A 14 28.05 4.24 0.83
C THR A 14 27.52 3.05 0.02
N ARG A 15 28.38 2.07 -0.29
CA ARG A 15 27.99 0.81 -0.96
C ARG A 15 27.07 -0.06 -0.10
N GLY A 16 27.29 -0.10 1.22
CA GLY A 16 26.42 -0.85 2.14
C GLY A 16 24.99 -0.31 2.22
N ILE A 17 24.86 1.02 2.20
CA ILE A 17 23.56 1.71 2.25
C ILE A 17 22.78 1.50 0.95
N GLY A 18 23.44 1.60 -0.21
CA GLY A 18 22.81 1.37 -1.52
C GLY A 18 22.15 -0.01 -1.65
N ASN A 19 22.86 -1.06 -1.22
CA ASN A 19 22.31 -2.42 -1.23
C ASN A 19 21.15 -2.59 -0.24
N THR A 20 21.21 -1.92 0.92
CA THR A 20 20.14 -1.94 1.92
C THR A 20 18.86 -1.28 1.39
N ILE A 21 18.99 -0.11 0.74
CA ILE A 21 17.86 0.59 0.10
C ILE A 21 17.25 -0.30 -1.00
N ARG A 22 18.10 -0.91 -1.83
CA ARG A 22 17.67 -1.78 -2.93
C ARG A 22 16.93 -3.03 -2.44
N LEU A 23 17.48 -3.72 -1.44
CA LEU A 23 16.89 -4.94 -0.88
C LEU A 23 15.53 -4.64 -0.25
N THR A 24 15.46 -3.57 0.55
CA THR A 24 14.21 -3.17 1.21
C THR A 24 13.15 -2.78 0.20
N GLY A 25 13.51 -2.02 -0.85
CA GLY A 25 12.59 -1.68 -1.94
C GLY A 25 12.04 -2.93 -2.65
N TRP A 26 12.87 -3.94 -2.91
CA TRP A 26 12.40 -5.20 -3.51
C TRP A 26 11.50 -6.00 -2.58
N ILE A 27 11.86 -6.14 -1.30
CA ILE A 27 11.05 -6.86 -0.31
C ILE A 27 9.68 -6.19 -0.17
N ALA A 28 9.66 -4.86 0.02
CA ALA A 28 8.44 -4.08 0.13
C ALA A 28 7.58 -4.21 -1.13
N PHE A 29 8.19 -4.07 -2.31
CA PHE A 29 7.50 -4.22 -3.59
C PHE A 29 6.80 -5.59 -3.71
N TRP A 30 7.50 -6.69 -3.44
CA TRP A 30 6.93 -8.03 -3.61
C TRP A 30 5.82 -8.33 -2.59
N ILE A 31 6.02 -7.94 -1.33
CA ILE A 31 5.00 -8.12 -0.28
C ILE A 31 3.77 -7.27 -0.60
N GLN A 32 3.97 -6.00 -0.92
CA GLN A 32 2.88 -5.07 -1.26
C GLN A 32 2.14 -5.50 -2.54
N LEU A 33 2.85 -6.00 -3.56
CA LEU A 33 2.26 -6.56 -4.76
C LEU A 33 1.40 -7.79 -4.44
N ALA A 34 1.93 -8.74 -3.67
CA ALA A 34 1.20 -9.97 -3.33
C ALA A 34 -0.11 -9.66 -2.58
N ILE A 35 -0.07 -8.78 -1.58
CA ILE A 35 -1.26 -8.36 -0.83
C ILE A 35 -2.19 -7.53 -1.73
N GLY A 36 -1.64 -6.64 -2.56
CA GLY A 36 -2.39 -5.81 -3.50
C GLY A 36 -3.18 -6.61 -4.52
N VAL A 37 -2.62 -7.71 -5.04
CA VAL A 37 -3.33 -8.64 -5.93
C VAL A 37 -4.54 -9.24 -5.23
N VAL A 38 -4.43 -9.63 -3.95
CA VAL A 38 -5.58 -10.14 -3.17
C VAL A 38 -6.66 -9.06 -3.05
N SER A 39 -6.28 -7.81 -2.77
CA SER A 39 -7.21 -6.68 -2.68
C SER A 39 -7.97 -6.45 -3.99
N VAL A 40 -7.25 -6.43 -5.13
CA VAL A 40 -7.83 -6.27 -6.46
C VAL A 40 -8.79 -7.42 -6.80
N LEU A 41 -8.37 -8.67 -6.58
CA LEU A 41 -9.22 -9.84 -6.84
C LEU A 41 -10.48 -9.82 -5.99
N ALA A 42 -10.37 -9.50 -4.70
CA ALA A 42 -11.52 -9.37 -3.81
C ALA A 42 -12.50 -8.29 -4.32
N LEU A 43 -12.00 -7.13 -4.74
CA LEU A 43 -12.85 -6.08 -5.28
C LEU A 43 -13.52 -6.49 -6.61
N LEU A 44 -12.80 -7.20 -7.49
CA LEU A 44 -13.38 -7.74 -8.73
C LEU A 44 -14.52 -8.71 -8.43
N PHE A 45 -14.35 -9.64 -7.49
CA PHE A 45 -15.44 -10.54 -7.07
C PHE A 45 -16.65 -9.78 -6.52
N ALA A 46 -16.41 -8.73 -5.73
CA ALA A 46 -17.48 -7.89 -5.20
C ALA A 46 -18.25 -7.15 -6.31
N LEU A 47 -17.54 -6.63 -7.32
CA LEU A 47 -18.12 -5.91 -8.45
C LEU A 47 -18.91 -6.84 -9.37
N THR A 48 -18.32 -7.96 -9.79
CA THR A 48 -18.97 -8.93 -10.69
C THR A 48 -20.23 -9.50 -10.06
N GLY A 49 -20.22 -9.79 -8.76
CA GLY A 49 -21.42 -10.25 -8.07
C GLY A 49 -22.56 -9.22 -8.09
N ARG A 50 -22.27 -7.91 -8.04
CA ARG A 50 -23.28 -6.83 -7.97
C ARG A 50 -24.03 -6.65 -9.27
N SER A 51 -23.37 -6.89 -10.40
CA SER A 51 -23.97 -6.83 -11.74
C SER A 51 -25.20 -7.73 -11.88
N PHE A 52 -25.30 -8.79 -11.07
CA PHE A 52 -26.40 -9.76 -11.09
C PHE A 52 -27.62 -9.37 -10.23
N VAL A 53 -27.57 -8.27 -9.46
CA VAL A 53 -28.64 -7.89 -8.52
C VAL A 53 -29.08 -6.44 -8.72
N GLN A 54 -30.37 -6.22 -8.96
CA GLN A 54 -30.96 -4.93 -9.35
C GLN A 54 -30.94 -3.86 -8.23
N GLN A 55 -30.71 -4.22 -6.96
CA GLN A 55 -30.82 -3.29 -5.82
C GLN A 55 -29.45 -2.87 -5.25
N GLN A 56 -29.12 -1.59 -5.41
CA GLN A 56 -27.90 -0.98 -4.89
C GLN A 56 -28.03 -0.64 -3.40
N ASN A 57 -27.08 -1.13 -2.60
CA ASN A 57 -26.90 -0.71 -1.20
C ASN A 57 -25.93 0.48 -1.16
N THR A 58 -26.43 1.69 -0.89
CA THR A 58 -25.63 2.95 -0.94
C THR A 58 -24.37 2.89 -0.07
N GLY A 59 -24.46 2.39 1.16
CA GLY A 59 -23.30 2.26 2.06
C GLY A 59 -22.22 1.29 1.54
N LEU A 60 -22.64 0.26 0.80
CA LEU A 60 -21.73 -0.68 0.16
C LEU A 60 -21.13 -0.11 -1.14
N GLY A 61 -21.83 0.82 -1.80
CA GLY A 61 -21.29 1.62 -2.90
C GLY A 61 -20.17 2.55 -2.43
N ILE A 62 -20.37 3.21 -1.29
CA ILE A 62 -19.35 4.04 -0.64
C ILE A 62 -18.10 3.22 -0.30
N GLY A 63 -18.26 2.02 0.27
CA GLY A 63 -17.15 1.10 0.55
C GLY A 63 -16.33 0.79 -0.70
N ILE A 64 -16.99 0.40 -1.79
CA ILE A 64 -16.33 0.12 -3.08
C ILE A 64 -15.62 1.36 -3.64
N PHE A 65 -16.25 2.53 -3.57
CA PHE A 65 -15.62 3.76 -4.07
C PHE A 65 -14.28 4.02 -3.39
N TRP A 66 -14.25 3.94 -2.06
CA TRP A 66 -13.02 4.11 -1.29
C TRP A 66 -12.00 3.00 -1.56
N ALA A 67 -12.45 1.75 -1.72
CA ALA A 67 -11.58 0.63 -2.11
C ALA A 67 -10.89 0.88 -3.46
N VAL A 68 -11.63 1.37 -4.46
CA VAL A 68 -11.08 1.73 -5.79
C VAL A 68 -10.03 2.82 -5.64
N CYS A 69 -10.32 3.90 -4.90
CA CYS A 69 -9.35 4.96 -4.64
C CYS A 69 -8.10 4.42 -3.93
N GLY A 70 -8.27 3.53 -2.96
CA GLY A 70 -7.20 2.85 -2.26
C GLY A 70 -6.31 2.02 -3.18
N ILE A 71 -6.89 1.29 -4.13
CA ILE A 71 -6.14 0.49 -5.13
C ILE A 71 -5.38 1.38 -6.11
N VAL A 72 -5.99 2.47 -6.61
CA VAL A 72 -5.29 3.41 -7.50
C VAL A 72 -4.05 3.97 -6.81
N LEU A 73 -4.19 4.36 -5.54
CA LEU A 73 -3.07 4.86 -4.75
C LEU A 73 -2.06 3.75 -4.42
N LEU A 74 -2.50 2.49 -4.29
CA LEU A 74 -1.62 1.36 -4.09
C LEU A 74 -0.71 1.14 -5.31
N LEU A 75 -1.25 1.25 -6.52
CA LEU A 75 -0.47 1.17 -7.75
C LEU A 75 0.59 2.28 -7.83
N PHE A 76 0.23 3.48 -7.37
CA PHE A 76 1.18 4.58 -7.24
C PHE A 76 2.29 4.26 -6.23
N CYS A 77 1.96 3.74 -5.04
CA CYS A 77 2.94 3.33 -4.03
C CYS A 77 3.85 2.21 -4.56
N LEU A 78 3.30 1.24 -5.28
CA LEU A 78 4.05 0.14 -5.86
C LEU A 78 5.07 0.61 -6.92
N TYR A 79 4.68 1.58 -7.75
CA TYR A 79 5.61 2.25 -8.67
C TYR A 79 6.73 2.96 -7.90
N TRP A 80 6.41 3.56 -6.76
CA TRP A 80 7.36 4.25 -5.91
C TRP A 80 8.35 3.30 -5.23
N ASP A 81 7.90 2.14 -4.75
CA ASP A 81 8.76 1.09 -4.21
C ASP A 81 9.75 0.57 -5.27
N PHE A 82 9.28 0.40 -6.51
CA PHE A 82 10.17 0.09 -7.63
C PHE A 82 11.19 1.20 -7.88
N ARG A 83 10.81 2.48 -7.72
CA ARG A 83 11.73 3.60 -7.85
C ARG A 83 12.82 3.58 -6.77
N TYR A 84 12.52 3.15 -5.54
CA TYR A 84 13.53 2.97 -4.48
C TYR A 84 14.64 1.99 -4.91
N THR A 85 14.29 0.90 -5.60
CA THR A 85 15.30 -0.05 -6.11
C THR A 85 16.26 0.58 -7.11
N ARG A 86 15.78 1.51 -7.96
CA ARG A 86 16.61 2.24 -8.93
C ARG A 86 17.54 3.24 -8.25
N ILE A 87 17.07 3.89 -7.19
CA ILE A 87 17.88 4.81 -6.37
C ILE A 87 19.00 4.04 -5.68
N GLY A 88 18.69 2.88 -5.07
CA GLY A 88 19.70 2.00 -4.47
C GLY A 88 20.77 1.55 -5.48
N LYS A 89 20.35 1.17 -6.70
CA LYS A 89 21.29 0.81 -7.79
C LYS A 89 22.14 2.00 -8.25
N ALA A 90 21.60 3.22 -8.25
CA ALA A 90 22.36 4.42 -8.61
C ALA A 90 23.43 4.77 -7.56
N LEU A 91 23.17 4.52 -6.27
CA LEU A 91 24.13 4.70 -5.19
C LEU A 91 25.25 3.65 -5.21
N GLU A 92 24.99 2.45 -5.75
CA GLU A 92 26.02 1.42 -5.97
C GLU A 92 26.99 1.77 -7.12
N ASN A 93 26.69 2.80 -7.95
CA ASN A 93 27.56 3.15 -9.06
C ASN A 93 28.93 3.68 -8.58
N PRO A 94 30.04 3.25 -9.23
CA PRO A 94 31.38 3.74 -8.91
C PRO A 94 31.58 5.24 -9.18
N ASN A 95 30.73 5.83 -10.03
CA ASN A 95 30.82 7.23 -10.40
C ASN A 95 30.02 8.10 -9.41
N LEU A 96 30.75 8.82 -8.54
CA LEU A 96 30.22 9.73 -7.51
C LEU A 96 29.36 10.87 -8.09
N ALA A 97 29.57 11.28 -9.34
CA ALA A 97 28.76 12.31 -9.99
C ALA A 97 27.31 11.86 -10.30
N LEU A 98 27.04 10.55 -10.23
CA LEU A 98 25.71 9.97 -10.47
C LEU A 98 24.98 9.62 -9.15
N HIS A 99 25.58 9.92 -8.00
CA HIS A 99 24.94 9.67 -6.71
C HIS A 99 23.78 10.65 -6.50
N PRO A 100 22.55 10.16 -6.25
CA PRO A 100 21.44 11.04 -5.92
C PRO A 100 21.75 11.81 -4.63
N SER A 101 21.37 13.09 -4.61
CA SER A 101 21.57 13.94 -3.44
C SER A 101 20.75 13.41 -2.25
N LYS A 102 21.32 13.45 -1.03
CA LYS A 102 20.60 13.10 0.21
C LYS A 102 19.23 13.80 0.33
N PRO A 103 19.09 15.13 0.13
CA PRO A 103 17.80 15.82 0.17
C PRO A 103 16.77 15.26 -0.83
N ASP A 104 17.20 14.89 -2.04
CA ASP A 104 16.29 14.33 -3.05
C ASP A 104 15.74 12.97 -2.61
N THR A 105 16.58 12.14 -2.01
CA THR A 105 16.17 10.83 -1.47
C THR A 105 15.17 10.99 -0.32
N THR A 106 15.40 11.94 0.59
CA THR A 106 14.50 12.25 1.70
C THR A 106 13.12 12.73 1.22
N ILE A 107 13.06 13.58 0.20
CA ILE A 107 11.79 14.06 -0.38
C ILE A 107 11.01 12.88 -0.97
N ILE A 108 11.67 12.00 -1.71
CA ILE A 108 11.05 10.82 -2.32
C ILE A 108 10.53 9.87 -1.24
N LEU A 109 11.28 9.64 -0.16
CA LEU A 109 10.84 8.80 0.96
C LEU A 109 9.63 9.41 1.69
N ARG A 110 9.65 10.71 1.97
CA ARG A 110 8.50 11.41 2.58
C ARG A 110 7.24 11.33 1.73
N LEU A 111 7.37 11.46 0.40
CA LEU A 111 6.23 11.33 -0.49
C LEU A 111 5.62 9.91 -0.44
N GLY A 112 6.46 8.87 -0.37
CA GLY A 112 6.00 7.48 -0.21
C GLY A 112 5.24 7.26 1.10
N ILE A 113 5.74 7.83 2.21
CA ILE A 113 5.06 7.78 3.51
C ILE A 113 3.70 8.47 3.45
N ILE A 114 3.63 9.69 2.88
CA ILE A 114 2.38 10.44 2.77
C ILE A 114 1.38 9.67 1.89
N ALA A 115 1.82 9.15 0.75
CA ALA A 115 0.97 8.37 -0.15
C ALA A 115 0.43 7.11 0.54
N GLY A 116 1.27 6.36 1.26
CA GLY A 116 0.87 5.19 2.01
C GLY A 116 -0.12 5.51 3.15
N LEU A 117 0.10 6.59 3.90
CA LEU A 117 -0.84 7.05 4.94
C LEU A 117 -2.19 7.48 4.36
N VAL A 118 -2.21 8.18 3.23
CA VAL A 118 -3.45 8.50 2.52
C VAL A 118 -4.13 7.21 2.05
N GLY A 119 -3.38 6.24 1.55
CA GLY A 119 -3.91 4.93 1.15
C GLY A 119 -4.56 4.16 2.29
N ILE A 120 -3.93 4.15 3.46
CA ILE A 120 -4.49 3.59 4.70
C ILE A 120 -5.79 4.32 5.06
N LEU A 121 -5.81 5.66 5.02
CA LEU A 121 -7.01 6.44 5.33
C LEU A 121 -8.17 6.11 4.39
N LEU A 122 -7.93 6.09 3.08
CA LEU A 122 -8.96 5.76 2.08
C LEU A 122 -9.54 4.36 2.32
N THR A 123 -8.68 3.37 2.50
CA THR A 123 -9.11 1.98 2.72
C THR A 123 -9.77 1.77 4.09
N LEU A 124 -9.41 2.56 5.12
CA LEU A 124 -10.12 2.59 6.39
C LEU A 124 -11.54 3.15 6.27
N LEU A 125 -11.74 4.21 5.47
CA LEU A 125 -13.08 4.75 5.19
C LEU A 125 -13.93 3.72 4.45
N GLY A 126 -13.34 3.01 3.49
CA GLY A 126 -13.97 1.88 2.79
C GLY A 126 -14.41 0.78 3.75
N ALA A 127 -13.46 0.29 4.57
CA ALA A 127 -13.70 -0.76 5.55
C ALA A 127 -14.81 -0.38 6.54
N SER A 128 -14.77 0.85 7.06
CA SER A 128 -15.77 1.36 8.02
C SER A 128 -17.18 1.36 7.43
N SER A 129 -17.31 1.84 6.20
CA SER A 129 -18.60 1.86 5.48
C SER A 129 -19.12 0.44 5.24
N THR A 130 -18.24 -0.47 4.81
CA THR A 130 -18.59 -1.86 4.54
C THR A 130 -19.02 -2.58 5.82
N VAL A 131 -18.23 -2.47 6.90
CA VAL A 131 -18.54 -3.09 8.20
C VAL A 131 -19.86 -2.60 8.76
N LEU A 132 -20.16 -1.29 8.67
CA LEU A 132 -21.43 -0.75 9.14
C LEU A 132 -22.62 -1.37 8.41
N VAL A 133 -22.53 -1.58 7.09
CA VAL A 133 -23.58 -2.26 6.33
C VAL A 133 -23.70 -3.74 6.71
N LEU A 134 -22.58 -4.43 6.88
CA LEU A 134 -22.58 -5.84 7.30
C LEU A 134 -23.23 -6.01 8.67
N VAL A 135 -22.94 -5.12 9.62
CA VAL A 135 -23.56 -5.09 10.95
C VAL A 135 -25.05 -4.75 10.87
N ALA A 136 -25.45 -3.77 10.06
CA ALA A 136 -26.87 -3.45 9.88
C ALA A 136 -27.65 -4.66 9.32
N LYS A 137 -27.05 -5.40 8.39
CA LYS A 137 -27.63 -6.63 7.84
C LYS A 137 -27.69 -7.76 8.86
N SER A 138 -26.65 -7.95 9.68
CA SER A 138 -26.66 -9.00 10.71
C SER A 138 -27.73 -8.75 11.76
N ILE A 139 -27.91 -7.50 12.20
CA ILE A 139 -28.97 -7.12 13.16
C ILE A 139 -30.36 -7.32 12.54
N SER A 140 -30.50 -7.11 11.23
CA SER A 140 -31.77 -7.25 10.51
C SER A 140 -32.16 -8.71 10.20
N GLN A 141 -31.40 -9.69 10.69
CA GLN A 141 -31.64 -11.13 10.53
C GLN A 141 -31.99 -11.78 11.88
N PRO A 142 -33.28 -11.82 12.28
CA PRO A 142 -33.70 -12.50 13.50
C PRO A 142 -33.42 -14.01 13.42
N PRO A 143 -32.84 -14.62 14.47
CA PRO A 143 -32.59 -16.06 14.49
C PRO A 143 -33.90 -16.85 14.48
N GLY A 144 -33.95 -17.95 13.72
CA GLY A 144 -35.08 -18.89 13.71
C GLY A 144 -36.29 -18.47 12.87
N VAL A 145 -36.22 -17.35 12.14
CA VAL A 145 -37.27 -16.91 11.22
C VAL A 145 -36.79 -17.10 9.78
N ALA A 146 -37.66 -17.65 8.93
CA ALA A 146 -37.37 -17.75 7.50
C ALA A 146 -37.18 -16.35 6.91
N ILE A 147 -36.03 -16.10 6.28
CA ILE A 147 -35.74 -14.82 5.65
C ILE A 147 -36.53 -14.72 4.35
N THR A 148 -37.57 -13.89 4.35
CA THR A 148 -38.44 -13.67 3.18
C THR A 148 -37.90 -12.60 2.23
N ASP A 149 -36.98 -11.77 2.71
CA ASP A 149 -36.32 -10.71 1.95
C ASP A 149 -34.83 -11.04 1.73
N PRO A 150 -34.45 -11.52 0.53
CA PRO A 150 -33.05 -11.85 0.20
C PRO A 150 -32.07 -10.68 0.36
N TYR A 151 -32.55 -9.42 0.36
CA TYR A 151 -31.68 -8.25 0.47
C TYR A 151 -31.16 -8.01 1.89
N ARG A 152 -31.85 -8.56 2.89
CA ARG A 152 -31.42 -8.52 4.29
C ARG A 152 -30.28 -9.49 4.57
N ILE A 153 -30.04 -10.45 3.68
CA ILE A 153 -28.98 -11.45 3.81
C ILE A 153 -27.60 -10.80 3.57
N ILE A 154 -26.62 -11.18 4.40
CA ILE A 154 -25.21 -10.87 4.14
C ILE A 154 -24.76 -11.78 3.01
N ARG A 155 -24.43 -11.18 1.87
CA ARG A 155 -24.00 -11.92 0.70
C ARG A 155 -22.48 -12.06 0.73
N PRO A 156 -21.90 -13.18 0.23
CA PRO A 156 -20.44 -13.34 0.15
C PRO A 156 -19.74 -12.17 -0.58
N MET A 157 -20.35 -11.64 -1.64
CA MET A 157 -19.91 -10.44 -2.37
C MET A 157 -19.80 -9.17 -1.52
N ASP A 158 -20.61 -9.03 -0.47
CA ASP A 158 -20.57 -7.87 0.44
C ASP A 158 -19.33 -7.99 1.36
N VAL A 159 -18.96 -9.22 1.72
CA VAL A 159 -17.75 -9.53 2.52
C VAL A 159 -16.48 -9.33 1.70
N PHE A 160 -16.49 -9.63 0.40
CA PHE A 160 -15.34 -9.38 -0.47
C PHE A 160 -14.92 -7.90 -0.54
N VAL A 161 -15.84 -6.95 -0.37
CA VAL A 161 -15.48 -5.52 -0.25
C VAL A 161 -14.64 -5.30 1.01
N ALA A 162 -15.03 -5.89 2.14
CA ALA A 162 -14.28 -5.77 3.39
C ALA A 162 -12.89 -6.42 3.27
N VAL A 163 -12.80 -7.56 2.57
CA VAL A 163 -11.51 -8.20 2.27
C VAL A 163 -10.64 -7.28 1.43
N ALA A 164 -11.19 -6.63 0.40
CA ALA A 164 -10.46 -5.69 -0.45
C ALA A 164 -9.92 -4.51 0.38
N ASP A 165 -10.76 -3.91 1.22
CA ASP A 165 -10.36 -2.79 2.07
C ASP A 165 -9.27 -3.18 3.08
N ILE A 166 -9.46 -4.29 3.82
CA ILE A 166 -8.50 -4.74 4.85
C ILE A 166 -7.15 -5.10 4.24
N THR A 167 -7.14 -5.82 3.12
CA THR A 167 -5.90 -6.14 2.42
C THR A 167 -5.26 -4.89 1.80
N GLY A 168 -6.06 -3.92 1.36
CA GLY A 168 -5.59 -2.59 0.94
C GLY A 168 -4.87 -1.85 2.07
N ILE A 169 -5.45 -1.81 3.28
CA ILE A 169 -4.81 -1.24 4.48
C ILE A 169 -3.46 -1.92 4.73
N ALA A 170 -3.43 -3.25 4.74
CA ALA A 170 -2.23 -4.03 5.00
C ALA A 170 -1.13 -3.74 3.96
N ALA A 171 -1.50 -3.66 2.68
CA ALA A 171 -0.55 -3.38 1.61
C ALA A 171 0.06 -1.98 1.76
N HIS A 172 -0.75 -0.95 1.99
CA HIS A 172 -0.25 0.42 2.22
C HIS A 172 0.60 0.55 3.50
N PHE A 173 0.23 -0.18 4.55
CA PHE A 173 0.99 -0.22 5.78
C PHE A 173 2.41 -0.76 5.55
N VAL A 174 2.57 -1.84 4.77
CA VAL A 174 3.88 -2.42 4.44
C VAL A 174 4.79 -1.40 3.74
N GLY A 175 4.32 -0.74 2.68
CA GLY A 175 5.10 0.28 1.98
C GLY A 175 5.44 1.49 2.85
N THR A 176 4.51 1.89 3.72
CA THR A 176 4.73 3.00 4.67
C THR A 176 5.83 2.67 5.68
N VAL A 177 5.79 1.46 6.27
CA VAL A 177 6.81 0.99 7.22
C VAL A 177 8.17 0.87 6.53
N ALA A 178 8.21 0.33 5.31
CA ALA A 178 9.44 0.25 4.53
C ALA A 178 10.03 1.65 4.26
N SER A 179 9.19 2.61 3.86
CA SER A 179 9.60 3.99 3.58
C SER A 179 10.10 4.72 4.84
N LEU A 180 9.42 4.53 5.98
CA LEU A 180 9.86 5.06 7.29
C LEU A 180 11.21 4.49 7.71
N TRP A 181 11.38 3.18 7.58
CA TRP A 181 12.62 2.51 7.92
C TRP A 181 13.78 2.99 7.05
N LEU A 182 13.55 3.14 5.74
CA LEU A 182 14.54 3.70 4.83
C LEU A 182 14.88 5.16 5.14
N LEU A 183 13.88 5.96 5.54
CA LEU A 183 14.11 7.35 5.94
C LEU A 183 15.01 7.45 7.17
N GLU A 184 14.79 6.60 8.17
CA GLU A 184 15.65 6.53 9.36
C GLU A 184 17.08 6.13 8.98
N ARG A 185 17.24 5.12 8.12
CA ARG A 185 18.56 4.68 7.62
C ARG A 185 19.30 5.77 6.86
N VAL A 186 18.60 6.57 6.06
CA VAL A 186 19.20 7.68 5.31
C VAL A 186 19.61 8.85 6.22
N HIS A 187 18.91 9.06 7.35
CA HIS A 187 19.31 10.10 8.33
C HIS A 187 20.49 9.70 9.22
N GLN A 188 20.66 8.40 9.49
CA GLN A 188 21.76 7.89 10.33
C GLN A 188 23.14 7.92 9.66
N HIS A 189 23.19 8.10 8.33
CA HIS A 189 24.42 8.12 7.52
C HIS A 189 24.57 9.43 6.78
#